data_AF-A0A142XD98-F1
#
_entry.id   AF-A0A142XD98-F1
#
_cell.length_a   1.000
_cell.length_b   1.000
_cell.length_c   1.000
_cell.angle_alpha   90.00
_cell.angle_beta   90.00
_cell.angle_gamma   90.00
#
_symmetry.space_group_name_H-M   'P 1'
#
loop_
_entity.id
_entity.type
_entity.pdbx_description
1 polymer ?
#
loop_
_entity_poly.entity_id
_entity_poly.type
_entity_poly.pdbx_seq_one_letter_code
_entity_poly.pdbx_strand_id
1 'polypeptide(L)'
;MIAQFRYNKNASRYQLTNQLEYPMPNATLSATEKQQRRVEAAIEQLRVVVVKSRGSAAVAEEAASAIEQLNALYAEIKDVFTAEDVRYANVLRGYLGERLAAHEPKAAHTKKAKRKGDKLDHCWRCKTPVDERFNDECPSCSEKAYKWRVCPVCAACGCQRAGKVLI
;
A
#
# COMPACT_ATOMS: atom_id res chain seq x y z
N MET A 1 19.35 51.71 -4.86
CA MET A 1 20.22 51.18 -5.92
C MET A 1 20.89 49.91 -5.40
N ILE A 2 20.41 48.73 -5.80
CA ILE A 2 21.00 47.44 -5.42
C ILE A 2 21.27 46.69 -6.73
N ALA A 3 22.54 46.36 -6.94
CA ALA A 3 23.07 45.82 -8.18
C ALA A 3 22.63 44.37 -8.40
N GLN A 4 22.20 44.08 -9.63
CA GLN A 4 21.81 42.76 -10.11
C GLN A 4 23.03 41.85 -10.27
N PHE A 5 23.08 40.72 -9.56
CA PHE A 5 23.99 39.62 -9.89
C PHE A 5 23.35 38.73 -10.96
N ARG A 6 23.79 38.91 -12.21
CA ARG A 6 23.52 37.98 -13.31
C ARG A 6 24.56 36.86 -13.27
N TYR A 7 24.18 35.67 -12.84
CA TYR A 7 24.93 34.45 -13.11
C TYR A 7 24.46 33.86 -14.43
N ASN A 8 25.21 34.10 -15.49
CA ASN A 8 25.19 33.27 -16.68
C ASN A 8 26.62 33.19 -17.22
N LYS A 9 27.24 32.01 -17.12
CA LYS A 9 28.37 31.51 -17.93
C LYS A 9 28.98 30.30 -17.24
N ASN A 10 28.62 29.12 -17.73
CA ASN A 10 29.55 28.07 -18.15
C ASN A 10 28.69 26.94 -18.73
N ALA A 11 28.48 26.90 -20.03
CA ALA A 11 29.47 26.49 -21.04
C ALA A 11 29.81 25.01 -20.94
N SER A 12 29.39 24.32 -22.01
CA SER A 12 30.19 23.36 -22.75
C SER A 12 30.19 21.92 -22.25
N ARG A 13 30.05 21.05 -23.25
CA ARG A 13 30.67 19.72 -23.33
C ARG A 13 29.83 18.52 -22.92
N TYR A 14 28.61 18.42 -23.45
CA TYR A 14 28.01 17.11 -23.77
C TYR A 14 27.35 17.15 -25.16
N GLN A 15 28.13 17.51 -26.19
CA GLN A 15 27.90 16.97 -27.53
C GLN A 15 28.62 15.62 -27.60
N LEU A 16 28.10 14.62 -26.88
CA LEU A 16 28.37 13.23 -27.21
C LEU A 16 27.37 12.86 -28.30
N THR A 17 27.72 13.21 -29.53
CA THR A 17 27.21 12.54 -30.74
C THR A 17 27.72 11.11 -30.74
N ASN A 18 27.22 10.29 -29.82
CA ASN A 18 27.22 8.84 -29.97
C ASN A 18 26.09 8.50 -30.96
N GLN A 19 26.29 8.89 -32.22
CA GLN A 19 25.69 8.20 -33.34
C GLN A 19 26.40 6.84 -33.47
N LEU A 20 26.20 5.97 -32.49
CA LEU A 20 26.19 4.55 -32.78
C LEU A 20 24.85 4.34 -33.47
N GLU A 21 24.84 4.58 -34.79
CA GLU A 21 23.84 4.03 -35.69
C GLU A 21 23.97 2.50 -35.60
N TYR A 22 23.42 1.93 -34.53
CA TYR A 22 23.02 0.55 -34.57
C TYR A 22 21.94 0.49 -35.64
N PRO A 23 22.15 -0.22 -36.76
CA PRO A 23 21.04 -0.60 -37.60
C PRO A 23 20.17 -1.46 -36.69
N MET A 24 19.15 -0.85 -36.06
CA MET A 24 18.12 -1.56 -35.33
C MET A 24 17.50 -2.46 -36.39
N PRO A 25 17.77 -3.77 -36.38
CA PRO A 25 17.13 -4.63 -37.35
C PRO A 25 15.63 -4.47 -37.06
N ASN A 26 14.85 -4.19 -38.10
CA ASN A 26 13.40 -4.41 -38.09
C ASN A 26 13.13 -5.91 -37.97
N ALA A 27 13.70 -6.55 -36.94
CA ALA A 27 13.48 -7.93 -36.59
C ALA A 27 12.01 -8.01 -36.23
N THR A 28 11.26 -8.68 -37.11
CA THR A 28 9.85 -8.91 -36.87
C THR A 28 9.76 -9.79 -35.64
N LEU A 29 9.23 -9.24 -34.54
CA LEU A 29 9.04 -10.00 -33.31
C LEU A 29 8.27 -11.29 -33.61
N SER A 30 8.72 -12.38 -33.00
CA SER A 30 7.99 -13.64 -33.01
C SER A 30 6.59 -13.46 -32.39
N ALA A 31 5.67 -14.37 -32.70
CA ALA A 31 4.32 -14.34 -32.15
C ALA A 31 4.33 -14.39 -30.61
N THR A 32 5.19 -15.23 -30.04
CA THR A 32 5.34 -15.38 -28.58
C THR A 32 5.88 -14.10 -27.93
N GLU A 33 6.88 -13.43 -28.52
CA GLU A 33 7.36 -12.14 -27.99
C GLU A 33 6.29 -11.05 -28.03
N LYS A 34 5.43 -11.04 -29.06
CA LYS A 34 4.28 -10.13 -29.13
C LYS A 34 3.28 -10.41 -28.01
N GLN A 35 3.01 -11.68 -27.72
CA GLN A 35 2.14 -12.07 -26.61
C GLN A 35 2.77 -11.73 -25.25
N GLN A 36 4.06 -11.97 -25.06
CA GLN A 36 4.77 -11.60 -23.83
C GLN A 36 4.70 -10.10 -23.57
N ARG A 37 4.89 -9.27 -24.60
CA ARG A 37 4.73 -7.81 -24.48
C ARG A 37 3.31 -7.40 -24.10
N ARG A 38 2.27 -8.13 -24.53
CA ARG A 38 0.89 -7.87 -24.09
C ARG A 38 0.74 -8.15 -22.58
N VAL A 39 1.35 -9.24 -22.10
CA VAL A 39 1.36 -9.59 -20.66
C VAL A 39 2.07 -8.51 -19.84
N GLU A 40 3.28 -8.13 -20.25
CA GLU A 40 4.07 -7.09 -19.60
C GLU A 40 3.33 -5.75 -19.56
N ALA A 41 2.71 -5.35 -20.68
CA ALA A 41 1.93 -4.11 -20.75
C ALA A 41 0.73 -4.12 -19.80
N ALA A 42 0.00 -5.24 -19.71
CA ALA A 42 -1.14 -5.37 -18.80
C ALA A 42 -0.71 -5.33 -17.32
N ILE A 43 0.41 -5.98 -16.97
CA ILE A 43 0.98 -5.92 -15.63
C ILE A 43 1.46 -4.51 -15.29
N GLU A 44 2.11 -3.81 -16.22
CA GLU A 44 2.55 -2.42 -16.02
C GLU A 44 1.35 -1.48 -15.85
N GLN A 45 0.28 -1.66 -16.61
CA GLN A 45 -0.96 -0.90 -16.43
C GLN A 45 -1.53 -1.11 -15.02
N LEU A 46 -1.60 -2.35 -14.53
CA LEU A 46 -2.03 -2.64 -13.15
C LEU A 46 -1.11 -1.95 -12.12
N ARG A 47 0.21 -1.98 -12.34
CA ARG A 47 1.18 -1.29 -11.47
C ARG A 47 0.94 0.22 -11.45
N VAL A 48 0.67 0.85 -12.59
CA VAL A 48 0.34 2.29 -12.66
C VAL A 48 -0.90 2.60 -11.83
N VAL A 49 -1.95 1.78 -11.93
CA VAL A 49 -3.17 1.93 -11.12
C VAL A 49 -2.86 1.79 -9.62
N VAL A 50 -2.05 0.81 -9.23
CA VAL A 50 -1.57 0.65 -7.86
C VAL A 50 -0.87 1.93 -7.39
N VAL A 51 0.02 2.53 -8.18
CA VAL A 51 0.68 3.80 -7.81
C VAL A 51 -0.34 4.93 -7.64
N LYS A 52 -1.29 5.09 -8.56
CA LYS A 52 -2.34 6.12 -8.47
C LYS A 52 -3.22 5.95 -7.21
N SER A 53 -3.53 4.71 -6.82
CA SER A 53 -4.34 4.41 -5.63
C SER A 53 -3.72 4.90 -4.31
N ARG A 54 -2.45 5.29 -4.29
CA ARG A 54 -1.82 5.92 -3.10
C ARG A 54 -2.50 7.23 -2.71
N GLY A 55 -2.96 8.00 -3.69
CA GLY A 55 -3.46 9.35 -3.48
C GLY A 55 -4.98 9.50 -3.57
N SER A 56 -5.70 8.49 -4.07
CA SER A 56 -7.12 8.63 -4.35
C SER A 56 -7.86 7.29 -4.40
N ALA A 57 -9.09 7.29 -3.87
CA ALA A 57 -10.07 6.21 -4.01
C ALA A 57 -10.71 6.16 -5.41
N ALA A 58 -10.63 7.25 -6.18
CA ALA A 58 -11.32 7.41 -7.46
C ALA A 58 -10.80 6.45 -8.55
N VAL A 59 -9.73 5.71 -8.28
CA VAL A 59 -9.16 4.72 -9.20
C VAL A 59 -9.83 3.34 -9.08
N ALA A 60 -10.88 3.18 -8.27
CA ALA A 60 -11.52 1.88 -8.05
C ALA A 60 -12.06 1.24 -9.33
N GLU A 61 -12.68 2.01 -10.22
CA GLU A 61 -13.17 1.52 -11.52
C GLU A 61 -12.00 1.18 -12.46
N GLU A 62 -10.97 2.04 -12.51
CA GLU A 62 -9.74 1.79 -13.28
C GLU A 62 -9.04 0.51 -12.81
N ALA A 63 -9.02 0.27 -11.50
CA ALA A 63 -8.51 -0.94 -10.87
C ALA A 63 -9.30 -2.19 -11.25
N ALA A 64 -10.63 -2.12 -11.20
CA ALA A 64 -11.49 -3.22 -11.60
C ALA A 64 -11.26 -3.59 -13.08
N SER A 65 -11.22 -2.58 -13.96
CA SER A 65 -10.98 -2.78 -15.39
C SER A 65 -9.59 -3.38 -15.68
N ALA A 66 -8.53 -2.89 -15.02
CA ALA A 66 -7.19 -3.44 -15.19
C ALA A 66 -7.08 -4.90 -14.73
N ILE A 67 -7.74 -5.26 -13.62
CA ILE A 67 -7.80 -6.64 -13.14
C ILE A 67 -8.58 -7.54 -14.10
N GLU A 68 -9.71 -7.06 -14.63
CA GLU A 68 -10.52 -7.80 -15.60
C GLU A 68 -9.73 -8.05 -16.89
N GLN A 69 -9.06 -7.04 -17.43
CA GLN A 69 -8.19 -7.17 -18.60
C GLN A 69 -7.08 -8.19 -18.37
N LEU A 70 -6.43 -8.17 -17.20
CA LEU A 70 -5.37 -9.12 -16.87
C LEU A 70 -5.91 -10.56 -16.73
N ASN A 71 -7.09 -10.75 -16.13
CA ASN A 71 -7.72 -12.06 -16.02
C ASN A 71 -8.15 -12.61 -17.39
N ALA A 72 -8.69 -11.75 -18.26
CA ALA A 72 -9.05 -12.12 -19.63
C ALA A 72 -7.81 -12.54 -20.43
N LEU A 73 -6.71 -11.79 -20.31
CA LEU A 73 -5.44 -12.12 -20.96
C LEU A 73 -4.86 -13.45 -20.44
N TYR A 74 -4.94 -13.68 -19.12
CA TYR A 74 -4.51 -14.95 -18.52
C TYR A 74 -5.34 -16.14 -18.99
N ALA A 75 -6.64 -15.95 -19.23
CA ALA A 75 -7.50 -17.00 -19.79
C ALA A 75 -7.21 -17.26 -21.28
N GLU A 76 -6.85 -16.23 -22.05
CA GLU A 76 -6.53 -16.32 -23.49
C GLU A 76 -5.18 -17.02 -23.75
N ILE A 77 -4.11 -16.62 -23.04
CA ILE A 77 -2.71 -17.01 -23.32
C ILE A 77 -1.98 -17.47 -22.07
N LYS A 78 -2.60 -18.38 -21.31
CA LYS A 78 -2.09 -18.87 -20.02
C LYS A 78 -0.65 -19.40 -20.06
N ASP A 79 -0.28 -20.06 -21.15
CA ASP A 79 1.04 -20.67 -21.38
C ASP A 79 2.17 -19.65 -21.55
N VAL A 80 1.85 -18.41 -21.90
CA VAL A 80 2.81 -17.31 -22.02
C VAL A 80 3.16 -16.72 -20.65
N PHE A 81 2.26 -16.81 -19.65
CA PHE A 81 2.53 -16.31 -18.31
C PHE A 81 3.60 -17.14 -17.61
N THR A 82 4.67 -16.50 -17.19
CA THR A 82 5.64 -17.14 -16.31
C THR A 82 5.09 -17.24 -14.89
N ALA A 83 5.65 -18.16 -14.08
CA ALA A 83 5.31 -18.24 -12.67
C ALA A 83 5.61 -16.92 -11.91
N GLU A 84 6.62 -16.17 -12.37
CA GLU A 84 6.97 -14.87 -11.81
C GLU A 84 5.93 -13.80 -12.15
N ASP A 85 5.43 -13.76 -13.39
CA ASP A 85 4.37 -12.83 -13.81
C ASP A 85 3.11 -13.01 -12.97
N VAL A 86 2.68 -14.27 -12.77
CA VAL A 86 1.51 -14.60 -11.94
C VAL A 86 1.73 -14.19 -10.48
N ARG A 87 2.91 -14.47 -9.93
CA ARG A 87 3.27 -14.07 -8.56
C ARG A 87 3.21 -12.55 -8.42
N TYR A 88 3.82 -11.82 -9.34
CA TYR A 88 3.90 -10.36 -9.28
C TYR A 88 2.52 -9.71 -9.46
N ALA A 89 1.71 -10.19 -10.40
CA ALA A 89 0.31 -9.76 -10.56
C ALA A 89 -0.50 -9.91 -9.27
N ASN A 90 -0.36 -11.03 -8.56
CA ASN A 90 -1.06 -11.26 -7.29
C ASN A 90 -0.59 -10.33 -6.17
N VAL A 91 0.72 -10.03 -6.11
CA VAL A 91 1.26 -9.02 -5.18
C VAL A 91 0.64 -7.64 -5.45
N LEU A 92 0.56 -7.23 -6.72
CA LEU A 92 -0.07 -5.97 -7.10
C LEU A 92 -1.55 -5.91 -6.71
N ARG A 93 -2.30 -7.01 -6.90
CA ARG A 93 -3.71 -7.12 -6.47
C ARG A 93 -3.86 -6.96 -4.95
N GLY A 94 -2.99 -7.59 -4.17
CA GLY A 94 -2.97 -7.46 -2.70
C GLY A 94 -2.78 -6.01 -2.26
N TYR A 95 -1.75 -5.35 -2.79
CA TYR A 95 -1.51 -3.93 -2.49
C TYR A 95 -2.65 -3.01 -2.93
N LEU A 96 -3.29 -3.31 -4.06
CA LEU A 96 -4.43 -2.52 -4.53
C LEU A 96 -5.62 -2.63 -3.57
N GLY A 97 -5.94 -3.85 -3.12
CA GLY A 97 -7.00 -4.09 -2.15
C GLY A 97 -6.76 -3.36 -0.83
N GLU A 98 -5.55 -3.45 -0.27
CA GLU A 98 -5.17 -2.73 0.95
C GLU A 98 -5.33 -1.21 0.80
N ARG A 99 -4.93 -0.64 -0.35
CA ARG A 99 -5.00 0.80 -0.60
C ARG A 99 -6.42 1.28 -0.80
N LEU A 100 -7.24 0.57 -1.57
CA LEU A 100 -8.65 0.92 -1.75
C LEU A 100 -9.41 0.82 -0.42
N ALA A 101 -9.18 -0.22 0.37
CA ALA A 101 -9.75 -0.37 1.71
C ALA A 101 -9.30 0.73 2.69
N ALA A 102 -8.10 1.32 2.50
CA ALA A 102 -7.64 2.44 3.30
C ALA A 102 -8.42 3.75 3.01
N HIS A 103 -8.99 3.87 1.81
CA HIS A 103 -9.82 5.02 1.40
C HIS A 103 -11.29 4.83 1.71
N GLU A 104 -11.75 3.60 1.91
CA GLU A 104 -13.10 3.38 2.38
C GLU A 104 -13.28 4.10 3.72
N PRO A 105 -14.35 4.90 3.89
CA PRO A 105 -14.62 5.53 5.16
C PRO A 105 -14.82 4.42 6.18
N LYS A 106 -13.81 4.21 7.02
CA LYS A 106 -13.94 3.33 8.18
C LYS A 106 -15.13 3.86 8.95
N ALA A 107 -16.17 3.04 9.06
CA ALA A 107 -17.37 3.39 9.81
C ALA A 107 -16.90 4.03 11.12
N ALA A 108 -17.38 5.24 11.40
CA ALA A 108 -16.95 5.96 12.59
C ALA A 108 -17.22 5.05 13.78
N HIS A 109 -16.14 4.53 14.37
CA HIS A 109 -16.26 3.67 15.52
C HIS A 109 -17.01 4.45 16.60
N THR A 110 -18.04 3.82 17.17
CA THR A 110 -18.86 4.46 18.18
C THR A 110 -17.99 4.61 19.41
N LYS A 111 -17.61 5.85 19.72
CA LYS A 111 -16.83 6.15 20.92
C LYS A 111 -17.50 5.48 22.11
N LYS A 112 -16.79 4.56 22.75
CA LYS A 112 -17.30 3.88 23.93
C LYS A 112 -16.98 4.76 25.12
N ALA A 113 -18.00 5.11 25.90
CA ALA A 113 -17.80 5.87 27.11
C ALA A 113 -16.75 5.18 28.00
N LYS A 114 -15.91 6.01 28.62
CA LYS A 114 -14.90 5.58 29.58
C LYS A 114 -15.60 4.88 30.75
N ARG A 115 -15.16 3.66 31.11
CA ARG A 115 -15.75 2.96 32.27
C ARG A 115 -15.29 3.65 33.56
N LYS A 116 -16.10 3.55 34.62
CA LYS A 116 -15.70 4.01 35.96
C LYS A 116 -14.42 3.26 36.37
N GLY A 117 -13.33 4.00 36.59
CA GLY A 117 -12.01 3.44 36.95
C GLY A 117 -11.04 3.24 35.78
N ASP A 118 -11.44 3.43 34.52
CA ASP A 118 -10.47 3.51 33.42
C ASP A 118 -9.59 4.75 33.65
N LYS A 119 -8.28 4.69 33.38
CA LYS A 119 -7.39 5.87 33.52
C LYS A 119 -7.28 6.66 32.21
N LEU A 120 -7.26 5.97 31.08
CA LEU A 120 -7.10 6.53 29.73
C LEU A 120 -8.32 6.20 28.87
N ASP A 121 -8.59 7.04 27.89
CA ASP A 121 -9.57 6.86 26.80
C ASP A 121 -8.94 6.29 25.53
N HIS A 122 -7.69 5.82 25.62
CA HIS A 122 -6.91 5.26 24.53
C HIS A 122 -5.96 4.16 25.05
N CYS A 123 -5.46 3.31 24.15
CA CYS A 123 -4.41 2.35 24.47
C CYS A 123 -3.14 3.07 24.93
N TRP A 124 -2.60 2.69 26.09
CA TRP A 124 -1.39 3.33 26.62
C TRP A 124 -0.16 3.18 25.69
N ARG A 125 -0.09 2.07 24.93
CA ARG A 125 1.02 1.71 24.03
C ARG A 125 0.86 2.35 22.65
N CYS A 126 -0.14 1.96 21.86
CA CYS A 126 -0.29 2.40 20.47
C CYS A 126 -1.18 3.63 20.28
N LYS A 127 -1.69 4.23 21.37
CA LYS A 127 -2.54 5.43 21.36
C LYS A 127 -3.87 5.31 20.60
N THR A 128 -4.26 4.11 20.16
CA THR A 128 -5.57 3.86 19.55
C THR A 128 -6.71 4.26 20.52
N PRO A 129 -7.65 5.14 20.13
CA PRO A 129 -8.80 5.50 20.95
C PRO A 129 -9.65 4.30 21.34
N VAL A 130 -10.22 4.32 22.54
CA VAL A 130 -11.13 3.27 23.01
C VAL A 130 -12.47 3.39 22.31
N ASP A 131 -12.86 2.32 21.63
CA ASP A 131 -14.12 2.20 20.88
C ASP A 131 -14.87 0.90 21.23
N GLU A 132 -15.90 0.56 20.46
CA GLU A 132 -16.70 -0.66 20.65
C GLU A 132 -15.91 -1.96 20.56
N ARG A 133 -14.68 -1.96 20.01
CA ARG A 133 -13.85 -3.16 19.86
C ARG A 133 -13.01 -3.48 21.08
N PHE A 134 -12.84 -2.52 22.01
CA PHE A 134 -12.15 -2.76 23.27
C PHE A 134 -13.08 -3.49 24.27
N ASN A 135 -13.43 -4.73 23.95
CA ASN A 135 -14.33 -5.57 24.76
C ASN A 135 -13.57 -6.44 25.75
N ASP A 136 -12.33 -6.81 25.43
CA ASP A 136 -11.54 -7.69 26.27
C ASP A 136 -11.00 -6.96 27.50
N GLU A 137 -11.20 -7.58 28.66
CA GLU A 137 -10.62 -7.19 29.93
C GLU A 137 -9.45 -8.11 30.26
N CYS A 138 -8.35 -7.55 30.71
CA CYS A 138 -7.26 -8.37 31.23
C CYS A 138 -7.66 -8.90 32.61
N PRO A 139 -7.76 -10.23 32.83
CA PRO A 139 -8.22 -10.81 34.10
C PRO A 139 -7.40 -10.33 35.30
N SER A 140 -6.07 -10.22 35.15
CA SER A 140 -5.18 -9.74 36.21
C SER A 140 -5.30 -8.23 36.50
N CYS A 141 -6.03 -7.51 35.66
CA CYS A 141 -6.24 -6.08 35.73
C CYS A 141 -7.69 -5.72 36.09
N SER A 142 -8.63 -6.67 36.06
CA SER A 142 -10.05 -6.45 36.43
C SER A 142 -10.27 -6.37 37.94
N GLU A 143 -9.40 -7.01 38.74
CA GLU A 143 -9.42 -7.01 40.21
C GLU A 143 -8.85 -5.74 40.85
N LYS A 144 -8.26 -4.84 40.06
CA LYS A 144 -7.61 -3.62 40.56
C LYS A 144 -8.58 -2.44 40.59
N ALA A 145 -8.31 -1.48 41.47
CA ALA A 145 -9.04 -0.21 41.53
C ALA A 145 -9.01 0.58 40.20
N TYR A 146 -7.95 0.37 39.40
CA TYR A 146 -7.84 0.87 38.04
C TYR A 146 -8.08 -0.27 37.05
N LYS A 147 -9.07 -0.12 36.17
CA LYS A 147 -9.37 -1.13 35.14
C LYS A 147 -8.64 -0.78 33.85
N TRP A 148 -8.08 -1.81 33.21
CA TRP A 148 -7.43 -1.67 31.90
C TRP A 148 -8.05 -2.65 30.91
N ARG A 149 -8.38 -2.12 29.74
CA ARG A 149 -8.80 -2.91 28.59
C ARG A 149 -7.60 -3.47 27.86
N VAL A 150 -7.78 -4.61 27.19
CA VAL A 150 -6.81 -5.13 26.23
C VAL A 150 -7.03 -4.38 24.92
N CYS A 151 -5.95 -3.85 24.34
CA CYS A 151 -6.03 -3.20 23.05
C CYS A 151 -6.14 -4.25 21.94
N PRO A 152 -7.17 -4.20 21.06
CA PRO A 152 -7.31 -5.16 19.98
C PRO A 152 -6.24 -5.02 18.88
N VAL A 153 -5.52 -3.88 18.85
CA VAL A 153 -4.49 -3.61 17.84
C VAL A 153 -3.13 -4.18 18.23
N CYS A 154 -2.74 -4.06 19.50
CA CYS A 154 -1.39 -4.43 19.96
C CYS A 154 -1.37 -5.39 21.15
N ALA A 155 -2.53 -5.96 21.49
CA ALA A 155 -2.77 -6.83 22.65
C ALA A 155 -2.34 -6.23 24.00
N ALA A 156 -2.11 -4.90 24.06
CA ALA A 156 -1.52 -4.31 25.24
C ALA A 156 -2.53 -4.03 26.34
N CYS A 157 -2.14 -4.28 27.60
CA CYS A 157 -2.95 -4.02 28.78
C CYS A 157 -2.15 -3.32 29.90
N GLY A 158 -2.82 -2.88 30.97
CA GLY A 158 -2.12 -2.19 32.07
C GLY A 158 -1.18 -3.06 32.88
N CYS A 159 -1.34 -4.38 32.83
CA CYS A 159 -0.51 -5.32 33.55
C CYS A 159 0.91 -5.37 32.90
N GLN A 160 0.99 -5.23 31.58
CA GLN A 160 2.26 -5.01 30.87
C GLN A 160 2.85 -3.63 31.14
N ARG A 161 2.03 -2.57 31.19
CA ARG A 161 2.51 -1.22 31.55
C ARG A 161 3.19 -1.20 32.92
N ALA A 162 2.68 -2.02 33.85
CA ALA A 162 3.24 -2.18 35.18
C ALA A 162 4.43 -3.15 35.24
N GLY A 163 4.92 -3.66 34.09
CA GLY A 163 6.02 -4.61 34.01
C GLY A 163 5.71 -6.00 34.57
N LYS A 164 4.42 -6.33 34.80
CA LYS A 164 4.02 -7.59 35.45
C LYS A 164 3.87 -8.76 34.50
N VAL A 165 3.76 -8.50 33.20
CA VAL A 165 3.62 -9.50 32.15
C VAL A 165 4.38 -9.02 30.93
N LEU A 166 5.19 -9.90 30.35
CA LEU A 166 5.79 -9.71 29.03
C LEU A 166 4.90 -10.42 28.00
N ILE A 167 4.59 -9.76 26.89
CA ILE A 167 4.15 -10.44 25.67
C ILE A 167 5.32 -10.35 24.71
#